data_AF-A0A495QHI7-F1
#
_entry.id   AF-A0A495QHI7-F1
#
_cell.length_a   1.000
_cell.length_b   1.000
_cell.length_c   1.000
_cell.angle_alpha   90.00
_cell.angle_beta   90.00
_cell.angle_gamma   90.00
#
_symmetry.space_group_name_H-M   'P 1'
#
loop_
_entity.id
_entity.type
_entity.pdbx_description
1 polymer ?
#
loop_
_entity_poly.entity_id
_entity_poly.type
_entity_poly.pdbx_seq_one_letter_code
_entity_poly.pdbx_strand_id
1 'polypeptide(L)'
;IEIRQRHPVFGVGTYVELSASNPSVLAFTREFEEGETNQWGGMDTILCVNNLSRFPQPVELDLRRFRGSTPIECMGGVQFPAIGELPYLLTLPGHGFYWFLLPPPADHESGEGV
;
A
#
# COMPACT_ATOMS: atom_id res chain seq x y z
N ILE A 1 -9.36 14.34 -6.72
CA ILE A 1 -10.33 13.58 -7.57
C ILE A 1 -9.58 12.74 -8.61
N GLU A 2 -8.56 13.29 -9.25
CA GLU A 2 -7.80 12.61 -10.31
C GLU A 2 -7.14 11.28 -9.89
N ILE A 3 -6.49 11.22 -8.72
CA ILE A 3 -5.90 9.95 -8.21
C ILE A 3 -6.97 8.89 -7.91
N ARG A 4 -8.12 9.31 -7.35
CA ARG A 4 -9.27 8.42 -7.11
C ARG A 4 -9.87 7.89 -8.42
N GLN A 5 -9.86 8.70 -9.48
CA GLN A 5 -10.32 8.27 -10.81
C GLN A 5 -9.34 7.32 -11.50
N ARG A 6 -8.03 7.44 -11.21
CA ARG A 6 -6.98 6.58 -11.77
C ARG A 6 -6.86 5.22 -11.08
N HIS A 7 -7.40 5.08 -9.87
CA HIS A 7 -7.40 3.81 -9.13
C HIS A 7 -8.82 3.49 -8.67
N PRO A 8 -9.58 2.66 -9.42
CA PRO A 8 -10.97 2.33 -9.08
C PRO A 8 -11.12 1.69 -7.69
N VAL A 9 -10.02 1.16 -7.13
CA VAL A 9 -9.91 0.52 -5.81
C VAL A 9 -10.43 1.37 -4.66
N PHE A 10 -10.32 2.70 -4.78
CA PHE A 10 -10.80 3.62 -3.75
C PHE A 10 -12.33 3.58 -3.61
N GLY A 11 -13.06 3.11 -4.64
CA GLY A 11 -14.52 3.02 -4.65
C GLY A 11 -15.11 1.66 -4.29
N VAL A 12 -14.40 0.55 -4.56
CA VAL A 12 -14.97 -0.81 -4.53
C VAL A 12 -14.12 -1.86 -3.81
N GLY A 13 -12.87 -1.56 -3.43
CA GLY A 13 -12.00 -2.55 -2.78
C GLY A 13 -12.40 -2.85 -1.34
N THR A 14 -12.18 -4.09 -0.90
CA THR A 14 -12.33 -4.55 0.48
C THR A 14 -11.41 -3.75 1.40
N TYR A 15 -11.93 -3.35 2.56
CA TYR A 15 -11.14 -2.70 3.60
C TYR A 15 -10.51 -3.75 4.51
N VAL A 16 -9.19 -3.77 4.60
CA VAL A 16 -8.45 -4.63 5.54
C VAL A 16 -7.58 -3.76 6.42
N GLU A 17 -7.94 -3.66 7.70
CA GLU A 17 -7.17 -2.92 8.70
C GLU A 17 -5.81 -3.57 8.94
N LEU A 18 -4.78 -2.75 9.12
CA LEU A 18 -3.44 -3.21 9.46
C LEU A 18 -3.12 -2.88 10.91
N SER A 19 -2.36 -3.77 11.56
CA SER A 19 -1.84 -3.49 12.89
C SER A 19 -0.74 -2.43 12.80
N ALA A 20 -0.99 -1.28 13.41
CA ALA A 20 -0.04 -0.18 13.54
C ALA A 20 0.47 -0.11 14.98
N SER A 21 1.79 0.07 15.16
CA SER A 21 2.37 0.24 16.50
C SER A 21 1.98 1.57 17.17
N ASN A 22 1.54 2.56 16.38
CA ASN A 22 1.17 3.89 16.85
C ASN A 22 -0.34 4.16 16.65
N PRO A 23 -1.13 4.34 17.74
CA PRO A 23 -2.56 4.56 17.64
C PRO A 23 -2.94 5.92 17.04
N SER A 24 -1.99 6.86 16.91
CA SER A 24 -2.20 8.13 16.19
C SER A 24 -2.14 7.95 14.67
N VAL A 25 -1.74 6.77 14.19
CA VAL A 25 -1.63 6.48 12.75
C VAL A 25 -2.62 5.37 12.39
N LEU A 26 -3.53 5.70 11.49
CA LEU A 26 -4.48 4.76 10.91
C LEU A 26 -3.88 4.17 9.63
N ALA A 27 -3.71 2.85 9.60
CA ALA A 27 -3.20 2.13 8.43
C ALA A 27 -4.18 1.02 8.01
N PHE A 28 -4.43 0.93 6.71
CA PHE A 28 -5.30 -0.10 6.13
C PHE A 28 -4.98 -0.29 4.67
N THR A 29 -5.41 -1.42 4.11
CA THR A 29 -5.34 -1.70 2.68
C THR A 29 -6.72 -1.67 2.06
N ARG A 30 -6.76 -1.31 0.78
CA ARG A 30 -7.90 -1.50 -0.11
C ARG A 30 -7.48 -2.50 -1.18
N GLU A 31 -8.19 -3.61 -1.25
CA GLU A 31 -7.87 -4.75 -2.11
C GLU A 31 -9.05 -5.04 -3.04
N PHE A 32 -8.80 -5.26 -4.34
CA PHE A 32 -9.83 -5.79 -5.23
C PHE A 32 -10.03 -7.30 -5.05
N GLU A 33 -11.21 -7.78 -5.44
CA GLU A 33 -11.49 -9.21 -5.49
C GLU A 33 -10.67 -9.91 -6.59
N GLU A 34 -10.37 -11.20 -6.38
CA GLU A 34 -9.61 -12.02 -7.33
C GLU A 34 -10.22 -11.97 -8.74
N GLY A 35 -9.40 -11.62 -9.75
CA GLY A 35 -9.78 -11.60 -11.16
C GLY A 35 -9.80 -10.22 -11.81
N GLU A 36 -9.81 -9.14 -11.02
CA GLU A 36 -9.65 -7.77 -11.53
C GLU A 36 -8.17 -7.36 -11.49
N THR A 37 -7.46 -7.61 -12.59
CA THR A 37 -6.09 -7.12 -12.77
C THR A 37 -6.10 -5.64 -13.11
N ASN A 38 -5.23 -4.89 -12.44
CA ASN A 38 -4.96 -3.51 -12.81
C ASN A 38 -4.25 -3.42 -14.16
N GLN A 39 -4.06 -2.20 -14.66
CA GLN A 39 -3.33 -1.92 -15.91
C GLN A 39 -1.86 -2.40 -15.92
N TRP A 40 -1.36 -2.94 -14.81
CA TRP A 40 -0.04 -3.55 -14.64
C TRP A 40 -0.08 -5.07 -14.47
N GLY A 41 -1.23 -5.72 -14.68
CA GLY A 41 -1.36 -7.19 -14.68
C GLY A 41 -1.31 -7.85 -13.30
N GLY A 42 -1.45 -7.09 -12.20
CA GLY A 42 -1.39 -7.59 -10.83
C GLY A 42 -2.61 -7.24 -9.97
N MET A 43 -2.62 -7.74 -8.73
CA MET A 43 -3.58 -7.32 -7.71
C MET A 43 -3.42 -5.81 -7.43
N ASP A 44 -4.45 -5.01 -7.66
CA ASP A 44 -4.45 -3.60 -7.26
C ASP A 44 -4.69 -3.53 -5.74
N THR A 45 -3.59 -3.50 -4.98
CA THR A 45 -3.66 -3.21 -3.54
C THR A 45 -3.15 -1.80 -3.29
N ILE A 46 -3.97 -0.98 -2.63
CA ILE A 46 -3.54 0.32 -2.12
C ILE A 46 -3.38 0.26 -0.61
N LEU A 47 -2.18 0.54 -0.14
CA LEU A 47 -1.89 0.80 1.27
C LEU A 47 -2.13 2.28 1.58
N CYS A 48 -3.04 2.55 2.51
CA CYS A 48 -3.34 3.86 3.04
C CYS A 48 -2.75 4.01 4.44
N VAL A 49 -1.94 5.06 4.67
CA VAL A 49 -1.36 5.38 5.98
C VAL A 49 -1.66 6.83 6.30
N ASN A 50 -2.37 7.09 7.39
CA ASN A 50 -2.88 8.43 7.73
C ASN A 50 -2.48 8.79 9.16
N ASN A 51 -1.75 9.89 9.33
CA ASN A 51 -1.46 10.44 10.65
C ASN A 51 -2.62 11.32 11.12
N LEU A 52 -3.30 10.90 12.17
CA LEU A 52 -4.41 11.64 12.78
C LEU A 52 -3.92 12.72 13.76
N SER A 53 -2.64 12.69 14.14
CA SER A 53 -2.01 13.70 14.99
C SER A 53 -1.57 14.92 14.19
N ARG A 54 -1.61 16.10 14.83
CA ARG A 54 -1.04 17.35 14.29
C ARG A 54 0.49 17.41 14.31
N PHE A 55 1.13 16.47 15.00
CA PHE A 55 2.58 16.39 15.12
C PHE A 55 3.13 15.26 14.25
N PRO A 56 4.41 15.32 13.84
CA PRO A 56 5.06 14.20 13.17
C PRO A 56 4.97 12.92 14.01
N GLN A 57 4.70 11.79 13.36
CA GLN A 57 4.56 10.49 14.02
C GLN A 57 5.33 9.42 13.25
N PRO A 58 6.11 8.56 13.95
CA PRO A 58 6.58 7.30 13.39
C PRO A 58 5.49 6.23 13.52
N VAL A 59 5.52 5.25 12.63
CA VAL A 59 4.71 4.03 12.73
C VAL A 59 5.50 2.84 12.18
N GLU A 60 5.39 1.71 12.86
CA GLU A 60 5.82 0.41 12.32
C GLU A 60 4.57 -0.36 11.90
N LEU A 61 4.59 -0.90 10.68
CA LEU A 61 3.48 -1.65 10.10
C LEU A 61 3.90 -3.09 9.84
N ASP A 62 3.04 -4.04 10.20
CA ASP A 62 3.20 -5.43 9.77
C ASP A 62 2.70 -5.60 8.33
N LEU A 63 3.63 -5.62 7.38
CA LEU A 63 3.34 -5.76 5.96
C LEU A 63 3.77 -7.12 5.39
N ARG A 64 4.05 -8.12 6.22
CA ARG A 64 4.62 -9.41 5.78
C ARG A 64 3.80 -10.12 4.71
N ARG A 65 2.47 -9.90 4.66
CA ARG A 65 1.57 -10.38 3.60
C ARG A 65 1.99 -9.92 2.19
N PHE A 66 2.70 -8.80 2.10
CA PHE A 66 3.15 -8.16 0.86
C PHE A 66 4.66 -8.25 0.66
N ARG A 67 5.33 -9.20 1.33
CA ARG A 67 6.78 -9.38 1.21
C ARG A 67 7.22 -9.51 -0.26
N GLY A 68 8.30 -8.83 -0.60
CA GLY A 68 8.83 -8.76 -1.97
C GLY A 68 8.18 -7.69 -2.84
N SER A 69 7.04 -7.12 -2.42
CA SER A 69 6.46 -5.95 -3.08
C SER A 69 7.31 -4.71 -2.80
N THR A 70 7.44 -3.85 -3.82
CA THR A 70 8.10 -2.54 -3.72
C THR A 70 7.03 -1.46 -3.76
N PRO A 71 6.68 -0.83 -2.62
CA PRO A 71 5.61 0.16 -2.56
C PRO A 71 5.91 1.36 -3.45
N ILE A 72 4.90 1.83 -4.20
CA ILE A 72 5.02 2.99 -5.09
C ILE A 72 4.07 4.08 -4.60
N GLU A 73 4.61 5.22 -4.22
CA GLU A 73 3.82 6.36 -3.76
C GLU A 73 2.96 6.93 -4.91
N CYS A 74 1.65 7.02 -4.71
CA CYS A 74 0.69 7.26 -5.79
C CYS A 74 0.70 8.69 -6.37
N MET A 75 1.22 9.69 -5.66
CA MET A 75 1.26 11.08 -6.15
C MET A 75 2.45 11.34 -7.06
N GLY A 76 3.65 10.95 -6.64
CA GLY A 76 4.93 11.21 -7.31
C GLY A 76 5.51 10.00 -8.03
N GLY A 77 4.93 8.80 -7.86
CA GLY A 77 5.44 7.57 -8.46
C GLY A 77 6.76 7.09 -7.85
N VAL A 78 7.11 7.58 -6.67
CA VAL A 78 8.40 7.27 -6.02
C VAL A 78 8.35 5.88 -5.41
N GLN A 79 9.35 5.06 -5.73
CA GLN A 79 9.52 3.74 -5.14
C GLN A 79 10.11 3.84 -3.73
N PHE A 80 9.50 3.13 -2.81
CA PHE A 80 9.96 2.95 -1.45
C PHE A 80 10.71 1.62 -1.30
N PRO A 81 11.48 1.40 -0.22
CA PRO A 81 12.16 0.14 0.02
C PRO A 81 11.22 -1.08 -0.09
N ALA A 82 11.74 -2.19 -0.63
CA ALA A 82 10.97 -3.41 -0.73
C ALA A 82 10.55 -3.93 0.65
N ILE A 83 9.34 -4.48 0.73
CA ILE A 83 8.79 -5.04 1.96
C ILE A 83 9.51 -6.36 2.28
N GLY A 84 10.12 -6.42 3.47
CA GLY A 84 10.81 -7.59 3.99
C GLY A 84 10.02 -8.31 5.09
N GLU A 85 10.76 -9.00 5.96
CA GLU A 85 10.21 -9.71 7.13
C GLU A 85 10.08 -8.83 8.37
N LEU A 86 10.81 -7.71 8.41
CA LEU A 86 10.81 -6.77 9.52
C LEU A 86 9.63 -5.79 9.42
N PRO A 87 9.16 -5.22 10.55
CA PRO A 87 8.17 -4.16 10.53
C PRO A 87 8.58 -3.01 9.62
N TYR A 88 7.64 -2.53 8.82
CA TYR A 88 7.88 -1.49 7.84
C TYR A 88 7.74 -0.11 8.50
N LEU A 89 8.86 0.57 8.71
CA LEU A 89 8.90 1.87 9.37
C LEU A 89 8.55 3.00 8.40
N LEU A 90 7.61 3.86 8.80
CA LEU A 90 7.27 5.11 8.11
C LEU A 90 7.26 6.27 9.10
N THR A 91 7.59 7.46 8.61
CA THR A 91 7.45 8.71 9.35
C THR A 91 6.55 9.65 8.57
N LEU A 92 5.51 10.16 9.21
CA LEU A 92 4.54 11.05 8.57
C LEU A 92 4.59 12.43 9.25
N PRO A 93 4.50 13.53 8.48
CA PRO A 93 4.29 14.85 9.06
C PRO A 93 2.92 14.92 9.75
N GLY A 94 2.69 15.97 10.54
CA GLY A 94 1.38 16.21 11.17
C GLY A 94 0.26 16.27 10.13
N HIS A 95 -0.81 15.52 10.35
CA HIS A 95 -1.93 15.34 9.41
C HIS A 95 -1.52 14.83 8.01
N GLY A 96 -0.30 14.31 7.87
CA GLY A 96 0.19 13.73 6.64
C GLY A 96 -0.43 12.37 6.35
N PHE A 97 -0.42 11.99 5.08
CA PHE A 97 -0.85 10.68 4.64
C PHE A 97 0.00 10.19 3.46
N TYR A 98 0.05 8.88 3.28
CA TYR A 98 0.60 8.24 2.10
C TYR A 98 -0.40 7.24 1.52
N TRP A 99 -0.43 7.18 0.19
CA TRP A 99 -1.07 6.08 -0.55
C TRP A 99 0.01 5.39 -1.37
N PHE A 100 0.16 4.09 -1.16
CA PHE A 100 1.08 3.27 -1.91
C PHE A 100 0.33 2.25 -2.75
N LEU A 101 0.67 2.15 -4.02
CA LEU A 101 0.39 0.95 -4.80
C LEU A 101 1.36 -0.14 -4.35
N LEU A 102 0.83 -1.31 -4.03
CA LEU A 102 1.61 -2.51 -3.74
C LEU A 102 1.55 -3.45 -4.95
N PRO A 103 2.51 -3.36 -5.89
CA PRO A 103 2.56 -4.27 -7.01
C PRO A 103 2.85 -5.72 -6.53
N PRO A 104 2.54 -6.74 -7.34
CA PRO A 104 2.98 -8.09 -7.05
C PRO A 104 4.51 -8.15 -6.90
N PRO A 105 5.04 -9.07 -6.08
CA PRO A 105 6.48 -9.29 -5.98
C PRO A 105 7.08 -9.54 -7.36
N ALA A 106 8.29 -9.03 -7.62
CA ALA A 106 8.96 -9.16 -8.91
C ALA A 106 9.20 -10.62 -9.36
N ASP A 107 9.14 -11.57 -8.43
CA ASP A 107 9.31 -13.01 -8.68
C ASP A 107 8.08 -13.67 -9.34
N HIS A 108 6.99 -12.94 -9.58
CA HIS A 108 5.89 -13.36 -10.46
C HIS A 108 6.28 -13.18 -11.94
N GLU A 109 7.35 -13.85 -12.38
CA GLU A 109 7.53 -14.08 -13.82
C GLU A 109 6.52 -15.14 -14.28
N SER A 110 5.84 -14.80 -15.38
CA SER A 110 4.80 -15.55 -16.07
C SER A 110 5.21 -17.01 -16.32
N GLY A 111 4.81 -17.91 -15.43
CA GLY A 111 4.83 -19.34 -15.71
C GLY A 111 3.64 -19.73 -16.57
N GLU A 112 3.70 -19.49 -17.89
CA GLU A 112 2.96 -20.27 -18.89
C GLU A 112 3.48 -19.97 -20.30
N GLY A 113 4.40 -20.84 -20.73
CA GLY A 113 5.01 -20.86 -22.05
C GLY A 113 5.69 -22.20 -22.27
N VAL A 114 4.90 -23.28 -22.30
CA VAL A 114 5.24 -24.58 -22.91
C VAL A 114 4.08 -25.04 -23.76
#